data_AF-A0A822EQ31-F1
#
_entry.id   AF-A0A822EQ31-F1
#
_cell.length_a   1.000
_cell.length_b   1.000
_cell.length_c   1.000
_cell.angle_alpha   90.00
_cell.angle_beta   90.00
_cell.angle_gamma   90.00
#
_symmetry.space_group_name_H-M   'P 1'
#
loop_
_entity.id
_entity.type
_entity.pdbx_description
1 polymer ?
#
loop_
_entity_poly.entity_id
_entity_poly.type
_entity_poly.pdbx_seq_one_letter_code
_entity_poly.pdbx_strand_id
1 'polypeptide(L)'
;NDDKTDHRNTSKVLTSRAQCSLKLKNYADALKDSNDAIKLDETNIEAYIHKGVSLYNQNLKEEALQVFVRGLEFDSADEQLKIWQYRCEKELAEQNPVSIAVSIEKE
;
A
#
# COMPACT_ATOMS: atom_id res chain seq x y z
N ASN A 1 15.44 -25.72 -11.38
CA ASN A 1 14.24 -24.95 -11.78
C ASN A 1 13.59 -24.32 -10.54
N ASP A 2 14.39 -23.99 -9.51
CA ASP A 2 13.94 -23.92 -8.11
C ASP A 2 13.98 -22.51 -7.51
N ASP A 3 14.67 -21.57 -8.16
CA ASP A 3 14.95 -20.23 -7.62
C ASP A 3 13.71 -19.31 -7.57
N LYS A 4 12.84 -19.38 -8.59
CA LYS A 4 11.61 -18.54 -8.65
C LYS A 4 10.55 -18.94 -7.63
N THR A 5 10.52 -20.21 -7.23
CA THR A 5 9.57 -20.72 -6.24
C THR A 5 9.94 -20.26 -4.83
N ASP A 6 11.24 -20.15 -4.55
CA ASP A 6 11.74 -19.64 -3.27
C ASP A 6 11.42 -18.15 -3.10
N HIS A 7 11.70 -17.31 -4.11
CA HIS A 7 11.43 -15.87 -4.03
C HIS A 7 9.94 -15.55 -3.80
N ARG A 8 9.03 -16.27 -4.45
CA ARG A 8 7.58 -16.09 -4.24
C ARG A 8 7.13 -16.51 -2.84
N ASN A 9 7.66 -17.61 -2.33
CA ASN A 9 7.35 -18.06 -0.97
C ASN A 9 7.94 -17.11 0.08
N THR A 10 9.17 -16.65 -0.13
CA THR A 10 9.83 -15.65 0.72
C THR A 10 9.06 -14.34 0.72
N SER A 11 8.54 -13.88 -0.43
CA SER A 11 7.65 -12.71 -0.50
C SER A 11 6.42 -12.89 0.39
N LYS A 12 5.72 -14.03 0.33
CA LYS A 12 4.56 -14.31 1.19
C LYS A 12 4.89 -14.33 2.68
N VAL A 13 6.05 -14.89 3.06
CA VAL A 13 6.52 -14.90 4.45
C VAL A 13 6.78 -13.48 4.94
N LEU A 14 7.44 -12.65 4.13
CA LEU A 14 7.68 -11.24 4.44
C LEU A 14 6.37 -10.46 4.57
N THR A 15 5.41 -10.69 3.67
CA THR A 15 4.06 -10.09 3.76
C THR A 15 3.35 -10.46 5.06
N SER A 16 3.41 -11.74 5.45
CA SER A 16 2.83 -12.22 6.71
C SER A 16 3.52 -11.58 7.92
N ARG A 17 4.85 -11.43 7.87
CA ARG A 17 5.62 -10.76 8.92
C ARG A 17 5.26 -9.27 9.01
N ALA A 18 5.12 -8.59 7.86
CA ALA A 18 4.68 -7.21 7.80
C ALA A 18 3.30 -7.03 8.43
N GLN A 19 2.36 -7.95 8.18
CA GLN A 19 1.04 -7.93 8.81
C GLN A 19 1.12 -8.02 10.34
N CYS A 20 1.97 -8.91 10.86
CA CYS A 20 2.22 -9.02 12.29
C CYS A 20 2.83 -7.72 12.84
N SER A 21 3.82 -7.15 12.16
CA SER A 21 4.44 -5.88 12.53
C SER A 21 3.43 -4.72 12.53
N LEU A 22 2.49 -4.68 11.58
CA LEU A 22 1.39 -3.72 11.57
C LEU A 22 0.49 -3.86 12.81
N LYS A 23 0.13 -5.09 13.19
CA LYS A 23 -0.65 -5.35 14.41
C LYS A 23 0.11 -4.95 15.68
N LEU A 24 1.43 -5.07 15.67
CA LEU A 24 2.32 -4.62 16.74
C LEU A 24 2.60 -3.11 16.70
N LYS A 25 2.04 -2.38 15.72
CA LYS A 25 2.30 -0.94 15.47
C LYS A 25 3.76 -0.62 15.13
N ASN A 26 4.53 -1.62 14.71
CA ASN A 26 5.90 -1.48 14.22
C ASN A 26 5.87 -1.16 12.72
N TYR A 27 5.44 0.06 12.38
CA TYR A 27 5.20 0.46 10.99
C TYR A 27 6.48 0.52 10.15
N ALA A 28 7.64 0.84 10.75
CA ALA A 28 8.93 0.87 10.06
C ALA A 28 9.39 -0.52 9.60
N ASP A 29 9.28 -1.53 10.47
CA ASP A 29 9.57 -2.92 10.11
C ASP A 29 8.58 -3.46 9.09
N ALA A 30 7.28 -3.18 9.27
CA ALA A 30 6.26 -3.57 8.30
C ALA A 30 6.52 -2.96 6.92
N LEU A 31 6.96 -1.70 6.86
CA LEU A 31 7.32 -1.02 5.63
C LEU A 31 8.52 -1.68 4.95
N LYS A 32 9.56 -2.03 5.72
CA LYS A 32 10.75 -2.71 5.22
C LYS A 32 10.40 -4.09 4.65
N ASP A 33 9.66 -4.89 5.41
CA ASP A 33 9.25 -6.23 5.01
C ASP A 33 8.38 -6.21 3.76
N SER A 34 7.43 -5.27 3.70
CA SER A 34 6.55 -5.11 2.53
C SER A 34 7.33 -4.66 1.30
N ASN A 35 8.33 -3.78 1.45
CA ASN A 35 9.21 -3.38 0.34
C ASN A 35 10.04 -4.55 -0.18
N ASP A 36 10.61 -5.36 0.70
CA ASP A 36 11.39 -6.52 0.29
C ASP A 36 10.49 -7.60 -0.33
N ALA A 37 9.26 -7.78 0.16
CA ALA A 37 8.26 -8.66 -0.46
C ALA A 37 7.93 -8.23 -1.90
N ILE A 38 7.75 -6.93 -2.15
CA ILE A 38 7.49 -6.37 -3.50
C ILE A 38 8.69 -6.55 -4.43
N LYS A 39 9.92 -6.42 -3.93
CA LYS A 39 11.14 -6.65 -4.74
C LYS A 39 11.27 -8.12 -5.16
N LEU A 40 10.82 -9.04 -4.31
CA LEU A 40 10.86 -10.48 -4.60
C LEU A 40 9.70 -10.92 -5.49
N ASP A 41 8.51 -10.36 -5.27
CA ASP A 41 7.31 -10.58 -6.08
C ASP A 41 6.52 -9.29 -6.24
N GLU A 42 6.71 -8.64 -7.38
CA GLU A 42 6.03 -7.39 -7.73
C GLU A 42 4.52 -7.57 -7.96
N THR A 43 4.04 -8.80 -8.10
CA THR A 43 2.62 -9.14 -8.27
C THR A 43 1.91 -9.39 -6.94
N ASN A 44 2.63 -9.31 -5.81
CA ASN A 44 2.09 -9.56 -4.49
C ASN A 44 1.27 -8.35 -3.98
N ILE A 45 -0.03 -8.37 -4.29
CA ILE A 45 -0.99 -7.32 -3.92
C ILE A 45 -1.04 -7.06 -2.41
N GLU A 46 -0.99 -8.11 -1.58
CA GLU A 46 -0.99 -7.98 -0.12
C GLU A 46 0.21 -7.18 0.40
N ALA A 47 1.37 -7.29 -0.27
CA ALA A 47 2.55 -6.50 0.09
C ALA A 47 2.34 -5.00 -0.18
N TYR A 48 1.66 -4.62 -1.26
CA TYR A 48 1.28 -3.22 -1.50
C TYR A 48 0.29 -2.72 -0.45
N ILE A 49 -0.69 -3.55 -0.08
CA ILE A 49 -1.64 -3.21 0.98
C ILE A 49 -0.90 -2.94 2.29
N HIS A 50 -0.05 -3.85 2.74
CA HIS A 50 0.70 -3.67 3.99
C HIS A 50 1.68 -2.49 3.93
N LYS A 51 2.34 -2.25 2.79
CA LYS A 51 3.19 -1.08 2.58
C LYS A 51 2.40 0.23 2.72
N GLY A 52 1.27 0.33 2.02
CA GLY A 52 0.42 1.52 2.05
C GLY A 52 -0.16 1.76 3.45
N VAL A 53 -0.61 0.70 4.13
CA VAL A 53 -1.11 0.81 5.53
C VAL A 53 0.01 1.26 6.47
N SER A 54 1.23 0.78 6.29
CA SER A 54 2.39 1.20 7.09
C SER A 54 2.69 2.69 6.91
N LEU A 55 2.61 3.21 5.68
CA LEU A 55 2.79 4.63 5.39
C LEU A 55 1.64 5.48 5.94
N TYR A 56 0.41 5.01 5.77
CA TYR A 56 -0.79 5.68 6.28
C TYR A 56 -0.72 5.87 7.81
N ASN A 57 -0.29 4.83 8.54
CA ASN A 57 -0.12 4.93 9.99
C ASN A 57 1.08 5.81 10.41
N GLN A 58 2.05 6.02 9.53
CA GLN A 58 3.16 6.96 9.73
C GLN A 58 2.78 8.40 9.34
N ASN A 59 1.51 8.67 9.05
CA ASN A 59 1.00 9.96 8.60
C ASN A 59 1.50 10.39 7.20
N LEU A 60 2.11 9.46 6.44
CA LEU A 60 2.58 9.67 5.07
C LEU A 60 1.49 9.27 4.08
N LYS A 61 0.36 9.99 4.11
CA LYS A 61 -0.86 9.62 3.38
C LYS A 61 -0.71 9.76 1.86
N GLU A 62 0.05 10.74 1.39
CA GLU A 62 0.33 10.94 -0.04
C GLU A 62 1.13 9.76 -0.62
N GLU A 63 2.17 9.32 0.10
CA GLU A 63 2.96 8.15 -0.31
C GLU A 63 2.12 6.86 -0.22
N ALA A 64 1.28 6.73 0.82
CA ALA A 64 0.37 5.60 0.94
C ALA A 64 -0.57 5.50 -0.27
N LEU A 65 -1.16 6.63 -0.70
CA LEU A 65 -2.03 6.69 -1.86
C LEU A 65 -1.31 6.21 -3.13
N GLN A 66 -0.08 6.69 -3.39
CA GLN A 66 0.70 6.27 -4.54
C GLN A 66 0.97 4.76 -4.54
N VAL A 67 1.23 4.17 -3.35
CA VAL A 67 1.43 2.73 -3.22
C VAL A 67 0.15 1.95 -3.53
N PHE A 68 -1.00 2.40 -3.06
CA PHE A 68 -2.28 1.75 -3.36
C PHE A 68 -2.64 1.83 -4.84
N VAL A 69 -2.44 2.99 -5.47
CA VAL A 69 -2.63 3.17 -6.92
C VAL A 69 -1.72 2.23 -7.70
N ARG A 70 -0.44 2.13 -7.32
CA ARG A 70 0.49 1.20 -7.96
C ARG A 70 0.09 -0.27 -7.78
N GLY A 71 -0.46 -0.64 -6.63
CA GLY A 71 -1.03 -1.98 -6.43
C GLY A 71 -2.20 -2.25 -7.38
N LEU A 72 -3.06 -1.25 -7.62
CA LEU A 72 -4.21 -1.35 -8.52
C LEU A 72 -3.80 -1.45 -10.00
N GLU A 73 -2.58 -1.04 -10.37
CA GLU A 73 -2.04 -1.29 -11.72
C GLU A 73 -1.82 -2.78 -11.97
N PHE A 74 -1.53 -3.58 -10.93
CA PHE A 74 -1.38 -5.03 -11.02
C PHE A 74 -2.70 -5.78 -10.85
N ASP A 75 -3.49 -5.39 -9.84
CA ASP A 75 -4.84 -5.92 -9.62
C ASP A 75 -5.85 -4.79 -9.44
N SER A 76 -6.38 -4.34 -10.57
CA SER A 76 -7.41 -3.29 -10.62
C SER A 76 -8.76 -3.74 -10.06
N ALA A 77 -8.96 -5.03 -9.77
CA ALA A 77 -10.19 -5.56 -9.21
C ALA A 77 -10.15 -5.66 -7.68
N ASP A 78 -8.97 -5.55 -7.07
CA ASP A 78 -8.80 -5.70 -5.62
C ASP A 78 -9.60 -4.62 -4.85
N GLU A 79 -10.62 -5.09 -4.11
CA GLU A 79 -11.51 -4.22 -3.35
C GLU A 79 -10.77 -3.54 -2.19
N GLN A 80 -9.80 -4.22 -1.59
CA GLN A 80 -9.10 -3.71 -0.42
C GLN A 80 -8.21 -2.52 -0.78
N LEU A 81 -7.50 -2.59 -1.91
CA LEU A 81 -6.74 -1.47 -2.44
C LEU A 81 -7.62 -0.26 -2.78
N LYS A 82 -8.80 -0.47 -3.39
CA LYS A 82 -9.75 0.62 -3.69
C LYS A 82 -10.27 1.29 -2.42
N ILE A 83 -10.59 0.50 -1.40
CA ILE A 83 -11.03 1.04 -0.09
C ILE A 83 -9.93 1.92 0.52
N TRP A 84 -8.68 1.45 0.48
CA TRP A 84 -7.54 2.20 1.00
C TRP A 84 -7.23 3.46 0.19
N GLN A 85 -7.30 3.39 -1.14
CA GLN A 85 -7.16 4.53 -2.04
C GLN A 85 -8.21 5.61 -1.70
N TYR A 86 -9.49 5.24 -1.70
CA TYR A 86 -10.60 6.15 -1.38
C TYR A 86 -10.43 6.80 0.00
N ARG A 87 -10.01 6.01 1.00
CA ARG A 87 -9.75 6.52 2.35
C ARG A 87 -8.63 7.56 2.37
N CYS A 88 -7.53 7.31 1.66
CA CYS A 88 -6.41 8.25 1.59
C CYS A 88 -6.81 9.54 0.85
N GLU A 89 -7.50 9.43 -0.29
CA GLU A 89 -7.99 10.58 -1.06
C GLU A 89 -8.92 11.45 -0.23
N LYS A 90 -9.90 10.85 0.45
CA LYS A 90 -10.83 11.56 1.31
C LYS A 90 -10.11 12.31 2.44
N GLU A 91 -9.17 11.65 3.12
CA GLU A 91 -8.48 12.26 4.25
C GLU A 91 -7.47 13.34 3.81
N LEU A 92 -6.89 13.22 2.61
CA LEU A 92 -6.10 14.27 1.99
C LEU A 92 -6.97 15.47 1.59
N ALA A 93 -8.16 15.24 1.04
CA ALA A 93 -9.13 16.28 0.72
C ALA A 93 -9.65 17.00 1.98
N GLU A 94 -9.87 16.28 3.08
CA GLU A 94 -10.27 16.86 4.36
C GLU A 94 -9.15 17.71 5.00
N GLN A 95 -7.89 17.32 4.82
CA GLN A 95 -6.75 18.11 5.29
C GLN A 95 -6.48 19.34 4.40
N ASN A 96 -6.87 19.31 3.13
CA ASN A 96 -6.72 20.42 2.18
C ASN A 96 -8.02 20.69 1.42
N PRO A 97 -9.06 21.24 2.08
CA PRO A 97 -10.37 21.46 1.48
C PRO A 97 -10.35 22.48 0.32
N VAL A 98 -9.31 23.31 0.24
CA VAL A 98 -9.21 24.42 -0.72
C VAL A 98 -8.68 23.96 -2.09
N SER A 99 -7.95 22.84 -2.18
CA SER A 99 -7.28 22.45 -3.43
C SER A 99 -8.16 21.65 -4.40
N ILE A 100 -9.24 21.02 -3.92
CA ILE A 100 -10.14 20.19 -4.74
C ILE A 100 -11.29 21.02 -5.33
N ALA A 101 -11.72 22.10 -4.65
CA ALA A 101 -12.81 22.97 -5.14
C ALA A 101 -12.48 23.60 -6.52
N VAL A 102 -11.21 23.94 -6.76
CA VAL A 102 -10.77 24.54 -8.04
C VAL A 102 -10.79 23.55 -9.22
N SER A 103 -10.72 22.24 -8.97
CA SER A 103 -10.75 21.23 -10.04
C SER A 103 -12.17 20.80 -10.43
N ILE A 104 -13.17 21.03 -9.58
CA ILE A 104 -14.58 20.67 -9.86
C ILE A 104 -15.31 21.80 -10.61
N GLU A 105 -14.80 23.04 -10.59
CA GLU A 105 -15.41 24.19 -11.30
C GLU A 105 -15.05 24.28 -12.81
N LYS A 106 -14.45 23.24 -13.42
CA LYS A 106 -14.07 23.26 -14.85
C LYS A 106 -14.70 22.17 -15.73
N GLU A 107 -15.93 21.76 -15.41
CA GLU A 107 -16.76 21.01 -16.37
C GLU A 107 -18.15 21.65 -16.54
#